data_AF-A0AAE4C355-F1
#
_entry.id   AF-A0AAE4C355-F1
#
_cell.length_a   1.000
_cell.length_b   1.000
_cell.length_c   1.000
_cell.angle_alpha   90.00
_cell.angle_beta   90.00
_cell.angle_gamma   90.00
#
_symmetry.space_group_name_H-M   'P 1'
#
loop_
_entity.id
_entity.type
_entity.pdbx_description
1 polymer ?
#
loop_
_entity_poly.entity_id
_entity_poly.type
_entity_poly.pdbx_seq_one_letter_code
_entity_poly.pdbx_strand_id
1 'polypeptide(L)'
;MAYTEKIIEQIKQGTVDIPVNGIDELRKPFKISLSKFKRDFKRETGTTARDYLIVKKIELARRFKVEDLVLTISEVVLKIGWDLSERQFANLFREKYGLTFGGKAI
;
A
#
# COMPACT_ATOMS: atom_id res chain seq x y z
N MET A 1 18.19 16.51 -0.01
CA MET A 1 17.08 15.54 -0.04
C MET A 1 17.53 14.27 0.66
N ALA A 2 16.87 13.91 1.76
CA ALA A 2 17.11 12.66 2.47
C ALA A 2 16.67 11.47 1.58
N TYR A 3 17.33 10.32 1.71
CA TYR A 3 16.99 9.14 0.89
C TYR A 3 15.56 8.63 1.16
N THR A 4 15.10 8.79 2.40
CA THR A 4 13.74 8.51 2.87
C THR A 4 12.70 9.35 2.14
N GLU A 5 12.94 10.64 1.92
CA GLU A 5 12.06 11.52 1.11
C GLU A 5 11.90 10.96 -0.31
N LYS A 6 13.02 10.57 -0.94
CA LYS A 6 13.00 9.97 -2.29
C LYS A 6 12.22 8.65 -2.32
N ILE A 7 12.36 7.80 -1.31
CA ILE A 7 11.58 6.55 -1.21
C ILE A 7 10.09 6.86 -1.02
N ILE A 8 9.73 7.87 -0.23
CA ILE A 8 8.34 8.31 -0.06
C ILE A 8 7.75 8.81 -1.38
N GLU A 9 8.53 9.57 -2.17
CA GLU A 9 8.13 10.01 -3.51
C GLU A 9 7.93 8.83 -4.46
N GLN A 10 8.85 7.87 -4.48
CA GLN A 10 8.71 6.63 -5.26
C GLN A 10 7.43 5.88 -4.89
N ILE A 11 7.13 5.73 -3.60
CA ILE A 11 5.88 5.11 -3.14
C ILE A 11 4.66 5.87 -3.67
N LYS A 12 4.67 7.20 -3.64
CA LYS A 12 3.55 8.03 -4.13
C LYS A 12 3.36 7.95 -5.65
N GLN A 13 4.43 7.85 -6.42
CA GLN A 13 4.40 7.83 -7.89
C GLN A 13 4.13 6.43 -8.46
N GLY A 14 4.61 5.37 -7.80
CA GLY A 14 4.54 3.99 -8.26
C GLY A 14 3.86 3.04 -7.28
N THR A 15 2.82 3.50 -6.57
CA THR A 15 2.14 2.70 -5.51
C THR A 15 1.72 1.30 -5.98
N VAL A 16 1.30 1.16 -7.24
CA VAL A 16 0.82 -0.11 -7.81
C VAL A 16 1.98 -1.10 -8.00
N ASP A 17 3.08 -0.66 -8.58
CA ASP A 17 4.20 -1.52 -9.00
C ASP A 17 5.09 -1.99 -7.85
N ILE A 18 4.99 -1.36 -6.68
CA ILE A 18 5.79 -1.74 -5.52
C ILE A 18 5.08 -2.88 -4.75
N PRO A 19 5.68 -4.07 -4.64
CA PRO A 19 5.14 -5.16 -3.84
C PRO A 19 5.27 -4.87 -2.34
N VAL A 20 4.24 -5.19 -1.55
CA VAL A 20 4.24 -4.95 -0.09
C VAL A 20 5.35 -5.75 0.60
N ASN A 21 5.60 -6.98 0.15
CA ASN A 21 6.68 -7.80 0.71
C ASN A 21 8.08 -7.40 0.21
N GLY A 22 8.18 -6.61 -0.87
CA GLY A 22 9.44 -6.18 -1.45
C GLY A 22 9.78 -4.70 -1.21
N ILE A 23 8.98 -3.96 -0.43
CA ILE A 23 9.19 -2.52 -0.26
C ILE A 23 10.57 -2.15 0.29
N ASP A 24 11.15 -3.03 1.12
CA ASP A 24 12.47 -2.80 1.69
C ASP A 24 13.52 -2.65 0.57
N GLU A 25 13.33 -3.25 -0.60
CA GLU A 25 14.26 -3.23 -1.72
C GLU A 25 14.50 -1.83 -2.28
N LEU A 26 13.57 -0.89 -2.07
CA LEU A 26 13.73 0.52 -2.43
C LEU A 26 14.94 1.18 -1.74
N ARG A 27 15.44 0.60 -0.64
CA ARG A 27 16.65 1.07 0.04
C ARG A 27 17.95 0.77 -0.71
N LYS A 28 17.96 -0.25 -1.58
CA LYS A 28 19.20 -0.80 -2.18
C LYS A 28 20.01 0.23 -2.96
N PRO A 29 19.41 1.08 -3.82
CA PRO A 29 20.16 2.12 -4.55
C PRO A 29 20.87 3.12 -3.65
N PHE A 30 20.40 3.30 -2.41
CA PHE A 30 20.97 4.21 -1.42
C PHE A 30 22.05 3.55 -0.55
N LYS A 31 22.35 2.26 -0.76
CA LYS A 31 23.33 1.48 0.01
C LYS A 31 23.08 1.53 1.54
N ILE A 32 21.81 1.56 1.94
CA ILE A 32 21.38 1.61 3.34
C ILE A 32 21.05 0.22 3.87
N SER A 33 21.51 -0.10 5.08
CA SER A 33 21.14 -1.34 5.75
C SER A 33 19.66 -1.38 6.09
N LEU A 34 19.09 -2.58 6.16
CA LEU A 34 17.66 -2.75 6.47
C LEU A 34 17.26 -2.11 7.80
N SER A 35 18.07 -2.29 8.84
CA SER A 35 17.82 -1.75 10.18
C SER A 35 17.82 -0.22 10.19
N LYS A 36 18.76 0.40 9.47
CA LYS A 36 18.82 1.86 9.34
C LYS A 36 17.60 2.38 8.57
N PHE A 37 17.24 1.73 7.46
CA PHE A 37 16.05 2.09 6.68
C PHE A 37 14.78 2.07 7.53
N LYS A 38 14.50 0.97 8.24
CA LYS A 38 13.31 0.84 9.09
C LYS A 38 13.24 1.91 10.17
N ARG A 39 14.38 2.19 10.83
CA ARG A 39 14.47 3.21 11.89
C ARG A 39 14.25 4.61 11.34
N ASP A 40 14.98 4.99 10.29
CA ASP A 40 14.93 6.34 9.74
C ASP A 40 13.55 6.60 9.11
N PHE A 41 13.00 5.65 8.36
CA PHE A 41 11.67 5.77 7.76
C PHE A 41 10.57 5.94 8.81
N LYS A 42 10.61 5.14 9.90
CA LYS A 42 9.65 5.26 11.01
C LYS A 42 9.81 6.58 11.76
N ARG A 43 11.04 7.04 11.97
CA ARG A 43 11.31 8.34 12.60
C ARG A 43 10.72 9.49 11.79
N GLU A 44 10.76 9.42 10.47
CA GLU A 44 10.31 10.51 9.60
C GLU A 44 8.82 10.47 9.25
N THR A 45 8.24 9.27 9.14
CA THR A 45 6.82 9.10 8.73
C THR A 45 5.89 8.72 9.87
N GLY A 46 6.44 8.37 11.04
CA GLY A 46 5.70 7.82 12.17
C GLY A 46 5.32 6.34 12.04
N THR A 47 5.56 5.71 10.89
CA THR A 47 5.13 4.33 10.61
C THR A 47 6.17 3.51 9.85
N THR A 48 5.98 2.20 9.71
CA THR A 48 6.89 1.38 8.89
C THR A 48 6.63 1.61 7.40
N ALA A 49 7.65 1.39 6.57
CA ALA A 49 7.51 1.51 5.11
C ALA A 49 6.41 0.58 4.58
N ARG A 50 6.35 -0.66 5.09
CA ARG A 50 5.31 -1.64 4.77
C ARG A 50 3.91 -1.10 5.06
N ASP A 51 3.68 -0.62 6.28
CA ASP A 51 2.36 -0.11 6.69
C ASP A 51 1.99 1.16 5.91
N TYR A 52 2.97 2.02 5.63
CA TYR A 52 2.79 3.20 4.80
C TYR A 52 2.30 2.82 3.39
N LEU A 53 2.92 1.82 2.75
CA LEU A 53 2.50 1.35 1.43
C LEU A 53 1.13 0.67 1.46
N ILE A 54 0.85 -0.15 2.48
CA ILE A 54 -0.48 -0.75 2.68
C ILE A 54 -1.55 0.34 2.73
N VAL A 55 -1.31 1.38 3.54
CA VAL A 55 -2.19 2.54 3.68
C VAL A 55 -2.44 3.22 2.32
N LYS A 56 -1.40 3.39 1.51
CA LYS A 56 -1.49 4.01 0.17
C LYS A 56 -2.23 3.13 -0.84
N LYS A 57 -1.97 1.81 -0.88
CA LYS A 57 -2.71 0.87 -1.72
C LYS A 57 -4.19 0.80 -1.34
N ILE A 58 -4.50 0.81 -0.04
CA ILE A 58 -5.89 0.84 0.46
C ILE A 58 -6.59 2.16 0.13
N GLU A 59 -5.89 3.30 0.22
CA GLU A 59 -6.40 4.61 -0.24
C GLU A 59 -6.72 4.61 -1.74
N LEU A 60 -5.86 4.00 -2.56
CA LEU A 60 -6.10 3.84 -3.98
C LEU A 60 -7.32 2.93 -4.25
N ALA A 61 -7.43 1.80 -3.54
CA ALA A 61 -8.58 0.90 -3.64
C ALA A 61 -9.90 1.61 -3.33
N ARG A 62 -9.91 2.53 -2.37
CA ARG A 62 -11.10 3.32 -2.04
C ARG A 62 -11.52 4.20 -3.21
N ARG A 63 -10.58 4.81 -3.93
CA ARG A 63 -10.89 5.63 -5.11
C ARG A 63 -11.56 4.78 -6.18
N PHE A 64 -10.99 3.60 -6.48
CA PHE A 64 -11.60 2.67 -7.41
C PHE A 64 -13.00 2.20 -6.98
N LYS A 65 -13.24 1.98 -5.68
CA LYS A 65 -14.58 1.63 -5.19
C LYS A 65 -15.61 2.74 -5.37
N VAL A 66 -15.19 4.01 -5.26
CA VAL A 66 -16.08 5.17 -5.46
C VAL A 66 -16.38 5.37 -6.94
N GLU A 67 -15.41 5.11 -7.81
CA GLU A 67 -15.56 5.19 -9.26
C GLU A 67 -16.36 4.01 -9.84
N ASP A 68 -16.23 2.82 -9.25
CA ASP A 68 -16.89 1.59 -9.68
C ASP A 68 -17.46 0.83 -8.47
N LEU A 69 -18.79 0.91 -8.31
CA LEU A 69 -19.51 0.29 -7.20
C LEU A 69 -19.61 -1.24 -7.33
N VAL A 70 -19.52 -1.78 -8.54
CA VAL A 70 -19.66 -3.23 -8.80
C VAL A 70 -18.33 -3.97 -8.77
N LEU A 71 -17.22 -3.23 -8.61
CA LEU A 71 -15.88 -3.79 -8.51
C LEU A 71 -15.79 -4.89 -7.44
N THR A 72 -15.27 -6.04 -7.85
CA THR A 72 -15.05 -7.21 -6.99
C THR A 72 -13.74 -7.11 -6.22
N ILE A 73 -13.57 -7.96 -5.19
CA ILE A 73 -12.32 -8.03 -4.43
C ILE A 73 -11.16 -8.40 -5.36
N SER A 74 -11.32 -9.44 -6.18
CA SER A 74 -10.26 -9.94 -7.07
C SER A 74 -9.82 -8.89 -8.09
N GLU A 75 -10.75 -8.12 -8.65
CA GLU A 75 -10.42 -7.04 -9.58
C GLU A 75 -9.66 -5.89 -8.89
N VAL A 76 -10.09 -5.47 -7.69
CA VAL A 76 -9.43 -4.35 -7.03
C VAL A 76 -8.03 -4.72 -6.53
N VAL A 77 -7.82 -5.94 -6.02
CA VAL A 77 -6.48 -6.36 -5.57
C VAL A 77 -5.50 -6.42 -6.74
N LEU A 78 -5.97 -6.83 -7.92
CA LEU A 78 -5.18 -6.80 -9.15
C LEU A 78 -4.85 -5.35 -9.56
N LYS A 79 -5.85 -4.46 -9.60
CA LYS A 79 -5.68 -3.05 -10.00
C LYS A 79 -4.70 -2.28 -9.11
N ILE A 80 -4.67 -2.55 -7.81
CA ILE A 80 -3.77 -1.84 -6.87
C ILE A 80 -2.40 -2.53 -6.71
N GLY A 81 -2.15 -3.62 -7.43
CA GLY A 81 -0.93 -4.42 -7.33
C GLY A 81 -0.75 -5.00 -5.93
N TRP A 82 -1.82 -5.54 -5.34
CA TRP A 82 -1.79 -6.14 -4.01
C TRP A 82 -1.25 -7.57 -4.10
N ASP A 83 -0.13 -7.83 -3.43
CA ASP A 83 0.62 -9.09 -3.46
C ASP A 83 0.45 -9.94 -2.18
N LEU A 84 -0.49 -9.57 -1.31
CA LEU A 84 -0.90 -10.36 -0.15
C LEU A 84 -2.23 -11.06 -0.42
N SER A 85 -2.81 -11.72 0.60
CA SER A 85 -4.11 -12.39 0.42
C SER A 85 -5.27 -11.40 0.24
N GLU A 86 -6.25 -11.79 -0.59
CA GLU A 86 -7.53 -11.07 -0.73
C GLU A 86 -8.26 -10.92 0.61
N ARG A 87 -8.22 -11.95 1.46
CA ARG A 87 -8.81 -11.92 2.80
C ARG A 87 -8.18 -10.83 3.67
N GLN A 88 -6.85 -10.71 3.62
CA GLN A 88 -6.14 -9.67 4.36
C GLN A 88 -6.51 -8.28 3.84
N PHE A 89 -6.57 -8.11 2.52
CA PHE A 89 -7.04 -6.86 1.92
C PHE A 89 -8.46 -6.49 2.40
N ALA A 90 -9.41 -7.43 2.29
CA ALA A 90 -10.81 -7.19 2.64
C ALA A 90 -10.96 -6.80 4.12
N ASN A 91 -10.23 -7.45 5.01
CA ASN A 91 -10.21 -7.11 6.44
C ASN A 91 -9.71 -5.69 6.68
N LEU A 92 -8.55 -5.34 6.12
CA LEU A 92 -7.94 -4.01 6.31
C LEU A 92 -8.79 -2.90 5.69
N PHE A 93 -9.38 -3.15 4.51
CA PHE A 93 -10.25 -2.19 3.84
C PHE A 93 -11.52 -1.93 4.65
N ARG A 94 -12.15 -3.00 5.18
CA ARG A 94 -13.33 -2.91 6.04
C ARG A 94 -13.00 -2.22 7.36
N GLU A 95 -11.87 -2.51 7.98
CA GLU A 95 -11.43 -1.86 9.22
C GLU A 95 -11.23 -0.36 9.03
N LYS A 96 -10.60 0.05 7.92
CA LYS A 96 -10.29 1.46 7.65
C LYS A 96 -11.50 2.28 7.18
N TYR A 97 -12.41 1.69 6.41
CA TYR A 97 -13.49 2.44 5.75
C TYR A 97 -14.91 1.95 6.05
N GLY A 98 -15.08 0.80 6.71
CA GLY A 98 -16.40 0.21 6.95
C GLY A 98 -17.10 -0.30 5.69
N LEU A 99 -16.38 -0.45 4.57
CA LEU A 99 -16.92 -0.85 3.27
C LEU A 99 -16.42 -2.23 2.86
N THR A 100 -17.13 -2.88 1.93
CA THR A 100 -16.75 -4.16 1.33
C THR A 100 -16.86 -4.11 -0.20
N PHE A 101 -16.06 -4.94 -0.87
CA PHE A 101 -16.18 -5.21 -2.30
C PHE A 101 -17.03 -6.47 -2.50
N GLY A 102 -17.75 -6.57 -3.62
CA GLY A 102 -18.54 -7.77 -3.94
C GLY A 102 -19.90 -7.91 -3.24
N GLY A 103 -20.50 -6.81 -2.77
CA GLY A 103 -21.92 -6.83 -2.42
C GLY A 103 -22.77 -6.95 -3.69
N LYS A 104 -23.61 -7.98 -3.80
CA LYS A 104 -24.80 -7.86 -4.66
C LYS A 104 -25.60 -6.66 -4.14
N ALA A 105 -26.08 -5.81 -5.04
CA ALA A 105 -27.17 -4.91 -4.69
C ALA A 105 -28.28 -5.77 -4.05
N ILE A 106 -28.64 -5.45 -2.81
CA ILE A 106 -29.82 -6.03 -2.15
C ILE A 106 -31.04 -5.58 -2.95
#